data_AF-A0AAU6RC15-F1
#
_entry.id   AF-A0AAU6RC15-F1
#
_cell.length_a   1.000
_cell.length_b   1.000
_cell.length_c   1.000
_cell.angle_alpha   90.00
_cell.angle_beta   90.00
_cell.angle_gamma   90.00
#
_symmetry.space_group_name_H-M   'P 1'
#
loop_
_entity.id
_entity.type
_entity.pdbx_description
1 polymer ?
#
loop_
_entity_poly.entity_id
_entity_poly.type
_entity_poly.pdbx_seq_one_letter_code
_entity_poly.pdbx_strand_id
1 'polypeptide(L)'
;MEAVITTIILLCTGLLFLLNARYIRRNILFSVYVPDSKRNDSKVRNIAQTYKRNVFIISILFAVIHLLLMTILQSELQFILFTILIFLLIIAMIWIYRSAFNQMRFLKEKEDWMADIKMYKAVDTSLMDEENSKSSYFYIIQLVMLAAAIIYVAINYNAIPDTIATHWGLNGVPDDWSDKNIITVFFPSGIALFMIFVLWGSSKGLSLYQSNVSPANKEASKKYATDTKRNNEMLLHVISFIMTILFIFILVRPVLFGKEYMPPYIMESIIFISIVVVIFGIVQQISNDKKYRASAALNDKAPYHNEKIIYGDCFIIIKKMITCGYQNYLNLG
;
A
#
# COMPACT_ATOMS: atom_id res chain seq x y z
N MET A 1 25.02 13.54 -0.73
CA MET A 1 23.56 13.79 -0.82
C MET A 1 22.79 12.48 -0.78
N GLU A 2 23.17 11.49 -1.59
CA GLU A 2 22.56 10.15 -1.64
C GLU A 2 22.48 9.44 -0.28
N ALA A 3 23.58 9.39 0.48
CA ALA A 3 23.60 8.77 1.81
C ALA A 3 22.59 9.39 2.80
N VAL A 4 22.36 10.70 2.70
CA VAL A 4 21.36 11.39 3.54
C VAL A 4 19.96 11.00 3.10
N ILE A 5 19.71 10.95 1.79
CA ILE A 5 18.41 10.57 1.22
C ILE A 5 18.06 9.12 1.61
N THR A 6 18.98 8.17 1.41
CA THR A 6 18.73 6.76 1.74
C THR A 6 18.57 6.54 3.25
N THR A 7 19.31 7.27 4.09
CA THR A 7 19.11 7.26 5.55
C THR A 7 17.72 7.77 5.94
N ILE A 8 17.26 8.86 5.32
CA ILE A 8 15.91 9.42 5.55
C ILE A 8 14.85 8.40 5.13
N ILE A 9 14.99 7.77 3.97
CA ILE A 9 14.07 6.72 3.49
C ILE A 9 14.01 5.56 4.50
N LEU A 10 15.16 5.09 4.97
CA LEU A 10 15.23 4.01 5.96
C LEU A 10 14.51 4.39 7.26
N LEU A 11 14.78 5.60 7.79
CA LEU A 11 14.15 6.12 8.99
C LEU A 11 12.63 6.25 8.82
N CYS A 12 12.18 6.88 7.74
CA CYS A 12 10.76 7.03 7.42
C CYS A 12 10.07 5.67 7.33
N THR A 13 10.71 4.70 6.68
CA THR A 13 10.19 3.33 6.55
C THR A 13 9.93 2.69 7.92
N GLY A 14 10.88 2.81 8.86
CA GLY A 14 10.70 2.32 10.23
C GLY A 14 9.59 3.07 10.99
N LEU A 15 9.55 4.40 10.88
CA LEU A 15 8.56 5.23 11.56
C LEU A 15 7.13 5.03 11.04
N LEU A 16 6.94 4.61 9.79
CA LEU A 16 5.63 4.24 9.26
C LEU A 16 4.97 3.12 10.08
N PHE A 17 5.73 2.24 10.74
CA PHE A 17 5.16 1.21 11.62
C PHE A 17 4.48 1.77 12.87
N LEU A 18 4.79 3.01 13.30
CA LEU A 18 4.04 3.67 14.37
C LEU A 18 2.57 3.91 14.01
N LEU A 19 2.27 3.98 12.71
CA LEU A 19 0.92 4.18 12.19
C LEU A 19 0.08 2.89 12.28
N ASN A 20 0.70 1.71 12.13
CA ASN A 20 -0.02 0.41 12.10
C ASN A 20 -0.89 0.14 13.33
N ALA A 21 -0.52 0.67 14.50
CA ALA A 21 -1.30 0.48 15.73
C ALA A 21 -2.57 1.36 15.82
N ARG A 22 -2.71 2.39 14.97
CA ARG A 22 -3.77 3.41 15.10
C ARG A 22 -4.94 3.22 14.12
N TYR A 23 -4.73 2.56 12.99
CA TYR A 23 -5.66 2.60 11.84
C TYR A 23 -6.53 1.36 11.63
N ILE A 24 -6.43 0.31 12.47
CA ILE A 24 -7.18 -0.93 12.23
C ILE A 24 -8.64 -0.80 12.72
N ARG A 25 -8.93 -0.72 14.02
CA ARG A 25 -10.25 -0.38 14.63
C ARG A 25 -10.09 0.07 16.09
N ARG A 26 -11.06 0.78 16.67
CA ARG A 26 -11.03 1.25 18.09
C ARG A 26 -10.79 0.13 19.11
N ASN A 27 -11.40 -1.02 18.88
CA ASN A 27 -11.38 -2.18 19.79
C ASN A 27 -10.43 -3.29 19.28
N ILE A 28 -9.47 -2.95 18.42
CA ILE A 28 -8.45 -3.89 17.94
C ILE A 28 -7.08 -3.25 18.11
N LEU A 29 -6.26 -3.84 18.97
CA LEU A 29 -4.87 -3.45 19.17
C LEU A 29 -3.98 -4.64 18.83
N PHE A 30 -3.00 -4.42 17.95
CA PHE A 30 -2.09 -5.47 17.49
C PHE A 30 -2.79 -6.72 16.95
N SER A 31 -3.95 -6.59 16.29
CA SER A 31 -4.79 -7.71 15.83
C SER A 31 -5.45 -8.56 16.94
N VAL A 32 -5.52 -8.04 18.16
CA VAL A 32 -6.27 -8.63 19.28
C VAL A 32 -7.45 -7.73 19.63
N TYR A 33 -8.62 -8.32 19.85
CA TYR A 33 -9.79 -7.57 20.31
C TYR A 33 -9.59 -7.08 21.75
N VAL A 34 -9.80 -5.77 21.98
CA VAL A 34 -9.70 -5.12 23.28
C VAL A 34 -11.04 -4.45 23.61
N PRO A 35 -11.80 -4.95 24.61
CA PRO A 35 -13.03 -4.31 25.07
C PRO A 35 -12.79 -2.86 25.51
N ASP A 36 -13.78 -1.99 25.31
CA ASP A 36 -13.69 -0.58 25.71
C ASP A 36 -13.41 -0.41 27.22
N SER A 37 -13.96 -1.30 28.06
CA SER A 37 -13.72 -1.33 29.50
C SER A 37 -12.26 -1.58 29.87
N LYS A 38 -11.50 -2.30 29.02
CA LYS A 38 -10.10 -2.66 29.23
C LYS A 38 -9.12 -1.75 28.49
N ARG A 39 -9.59 -0.84 27.64
CA ARG A 39 -8.74 0.02 26.81
C ARG A 39 -7.88 1.00 27.61
N ASN A 40 -8.40 1.48 28.73
CA ASN A 40 -7.70 2.38 29.64
C ASN A 40 -6.90 1.63 30.72
N ASP A 41 -6.86 0.30 30.67
CA ASP A 41 -6.06 -0.51 31.58
C ASP A 41 -4.56 -0.17 31.40
N SER A 42 -3.87 -0.01 32.53
CA SER A 42 -2.44 0.31 32.56
C SER A 42 -1.60 -0.75 31.84
N LYS A 43 -2.01 -2.03 31.88
CA LYS A 43 -1.31 -3.14 31.20
C LYS A 43 -1.40 -3.01 29.68
N VAL A 44 -2.60 -2.73 29.15
CA VAL A 44 -2.83 -2.52 27.70
C VAL A 44 -2.02 -1.33 27.21
N ARG A 45 -2.06 -0.22 27.96
CA ARG A 45 -1.29 0.99 27.66
C ARG A 45 0.22 0.72 27.67
N ASN A 46 0.72 -0.06 28.62
CA ASN A 46 2.14 -0.40 28.72
C ASN A 46 2.63 -1.21 27.50
N ILE A 47 1.85 -2.19 27.04
CA ILE A 47 2.17 -2.96 25.82
C ILE A 47 2.26 -2.02 24.62
N ALA A 48 1.27 -1.13 24.44
CA ALA A 48 1.25 -0.17 23.35
C ALA A 48 2.40 0.85 23.40
N GLN A 49 2.77 1.32 24.58
CA GLN A 49 3.90 2.22 24.78
C GLN A 49 5.24 1.53 24.52
N THR A 50 5.41 0.30 24.99
CA THR A 50 6.60 -0.51 24.74
C THR A 50 6.80 -0.77 23.25
N TYR A 51 5.72 -1.11 22.53
CA TYR A 51 5.75 -1.23 21.08
C TYR A 51 6.25 0.06 20.40
N LYS A 52 5.62 1.21 20.70
CA LYS A 52 5.99 2.50 20.10
C LYS A 52 7.44 2.89 20.41
N ARG A 53 7.87 2.69 21.65
CA ARG A 53 9.25 2.96 22.09
C ARG A 53 10.23 2.08 21.33
N ASN A 54 9.98 0.79 21.21
CA ASN A 54 10.88 -0.14 20.51
C ASN A 54 10.94 0.16 19.01
N VAL A 55 9.81 0.44 18.35
CA VAL A 55 9.79 0.87 16.95
C VAL A 55 10.63 2.13 16.75
N PHE A 56 10.44 3.14 17.60
CA PHE A 56 11.20 4.39 17.53
C PHE A 56 12.70 4.16 17.72
N ILE A 57 13.10 3.46 18.78
CA ILE A 57 14.50 3.17 19.08
C ILE A 57 15.16 2.39 17.94
N ILE A 58 14.54 1.31 17.45
CA ILE A 58 15.10 0.49 16.37
C ILE A 58 15.19 1.28 15.06
N SER A 59 14.20 2.12 14.74
CA SER A 59 14.25 2.96 13.52
C SER A 59 15.43 3.94 13.58
N ILE A 60 15.62 4.60 14.73
CA ILE A 60 16.75 5.52 14.94
C ILE A 60 18.08 4.77 14.93
N LEU A 61 18.17 3.61 15.58
CA LEU A 61 19.37 2.78 15.62
C LEU A 61 19.82 2.39 14.21
N PHE A 62 18.90 1.89 13.38
CA PHE A 62 19.20 1.51 12.00
C PHE A 62 19.62 2.71 11.15
N ALA A 63 18.97 3.87 11.32
CA ALA A 63 19.36 5.10 10.62
C ALA A 63 20.77 5.57 11.03
N VAL A 64 21.12 5.52 12.32
CA VAL A 64 22.45 5.88 12.82
C VAL A 64 23.51 4.89 12.32
N ILE A 65 23.25 3.59 12.41
CA ILE A 65 24.17 2.54 11.89
C ILE A 65 24.42 2.77 10.40
N HIS A 66 23.36 2.98 9.62
CA HIS A 66 23.45 3.26 8.20
C HIS A 66 24.32 4.49 7.93
N LEU A 67 24.05 5.60 8.61
CA LEU A 67 24.81 6.85 8.45
C LEU A 67 26.29 6.68 8.79
N LEU A 68 26.63 5.96 9.87
CA LEU A 68 28.01 5.71 10.27
C LEU A 68 28.75 4.83 9.25
N LEU A 69 28.14 3.73 8.80
CA LEU A 69 28.77 2.81 7.85
C LEU A 69 28.98 3.44 6.47
N MET A 70 28.13 4.37 6.07
CA MET A 70 28.28 5.14 4.83
C MET A 70 29.54 6.02 4.81
N THR A 71 30.11 6.38 5.97
CA THR A 71 31.36 7.15 6.03
C THR A 71 32.61 6.30 5.79
N ILE A 72 32.48 4.98 5.88
CA ILE A 72 33.61 4.03 5.83
C ILE A 72 33.61 3.25 4.50
N LEU A 73 32.43 2.95 3.96
CA LEU A 73 32.26 2.10 2.78
C LEU A 73 32.43 2.87 1.46
N GLN A 74 33.01 2.19 0.47
CA GLN A 74 33.06 2.63 -0.92
C GLN A 74 31.66 2.72 -1.54
N SER A 75 31.48 3.60 -2.53
CA SER A 75 30.18 3.95 -3.15
C SER A 75 29.37 2.75 -3.64
N GLU A 76 30.01 1.74 -4.26
CA GLU A 76 29.30 0.57 -4.79
C GLU A 76 28.66 -0.30 -3.69
N LEU A 77 29.29 -0.38 -2.51
CA LEU A 77 28.80 -1.17 -1.39
C LEU A 77 27.68 -0.45 -0.60
N GLN A 78 27.52 0.85 -0.80
CA GLN A 78 26.52 1.66 -0.11
C GLN A 78 25.09 1.21 -0.44
N PHE A 79 24.82 0.94 -1.72
CA PHE A 79 23.49 0.47 -2.16
C PHE A 79 23.16 -0.93 -1.62
N ILE A 80 24.16 -1.82 -1.60
CA ILE A 80 24.03 -3.17 -1.04
C ILE A 80 23.75 -3.09 0.47
N LEU A 81 24.48 -2.25 1.20
CA LEU A 81 24.26 -2.02 2.62
C LEU A 81 22.84 -1.51 2.89
N PHE A 82 22.39 -0.48 2.16
CA PHE A 82 21.03 0.06 2.29
C PHE A 82 19.98 -1.03 2.10
N THR A 83 20.15 -1.85 1.05
CA THR A 83 19.26 -2.98 0.73
C THR A 83 19.22 -4.01 1.88
N ILE A 84 20.37 -4.40 2.42
CA ILE A 84 20.43 -5.33 3.56
C ILE A 84 19.75 -4.74 4.79
N LEU A 85 20.06 -3.48 5.12
CA LEU A 85 19.53 -2.82 6.31
C LEU A 85 18.02 -2.59 6.23
N ILE A 86 17.44 -2.29 5.07
CA ILE A 86 15.99 -2.14 4.95
C ILE A 86 15.27 -3.47 5.16
N PHE A 87 15.79 -4.59 4.65
CA PHE A 87 15.22 -5.92 4.91
C PHE A 87 15.33 -6.31 6.39
N LEU A 88 16.49 -6.09 7.01
CA LEU A 88 16.68 -6.35 8.44
C LEU A 88 15.76 -5.47 9.32
N LEU A 89 15.57 -4.20 8.93
CA LEU A 89 14.63 -3.30 9.60
C LEU A 89 13.21 -3.86 9.53
N ILE A 90 12.75 -4.27 8.34
CA ILE A 90 11.41 -4.85 8.15
C ILE A 90 11.23 -6.10 9.01
N ILE A 91 12.23 -6.99 9.03
CA ILE A 91 12.22 -8.18 9.89
C ILE A 91 12.09 -7.78 11.36
N ALA A 92 12.90 -6.84 11.84
CA ALA A 92 12.84 -6.35 13.21
C ALA A 92 11.46 -5.75 13.56
N MET A 93 10.83 -5.02 12.63
CA MET A 93 9.48 -4.47 12.82
C MET A 93 8.43 -5.56 12.95
N ILE A 94 8.51 -6.63 12.14
CA ILE A 94 7.64 -7.80 12.25
C ILE A 94 7.79 -8.47 13.61
N TRP A 95 9.02 -8.63 14.11
CA TRP A 95 9.29 -9.19 15.43
C TRP A 95 8.70 -8.35 16.57
N ILE A 96 8.87 -7.02 16.53
CA ILE A 96 8.32 -6.10 17.52
C ILE A 96 6.78 -6.18 17.52
N TYR A 97 6.15 -6.20 16.34
CA TYR A 97 4.70 -6.35 16.22
C TYR A 97 4.21 -7.69 16.79
N ARG A 98 4.88 -8.80 16.43
CA ARG A 98 4.55 -10.14 16.93
C ARG A 98 4.68 -10.24 18.46
N SER A 99 5.69 -9.60 19.05
CA SER A 99 5.84 -9.54 20.50
C SER A 99 4.66 -8.82 21.17
N ALA A 100 4.23 -7.68 20.62
CA ALA A 100 3.07 -6.95 21.13
C ALA A 100 1.76 -7.75 20.98
N PHE A 101 1.57 -8.44 19.86
CA PHE A 101 0.44 -9.37 19.66
C PHE A 101 0.42 -10.47 20.72
N ASN A 102 1.55 -11.16 20.94
CA ASN A 102 1.63 -12.24 21.92
C ASN A 102 1.31 -11.75 23.35
N GLN A 103 1.84 -10.60 23.75
CA GLN A 103 1.57 -10.01 25.06
C GLN A 103 0.09 -9.64 25.22
N MET A 104 -0.51 -9.03 24.18
CA MET A 104 -1.93 -8.64 24.20
C MET A 104 -2.84 -9.87 24.25
N ARG A 105 -2.52 -10.90 23.48
CA ARG A 105 -3.24 -12.17 23.46
C ARG A 105 -3.19 -12.88 24.81
N PHE A 106 -2.00 -12.98 25.40
CA PHE A 106 -1.83 -13.57 26.73
C PHE A 106 -2.66 -12.83 27.78
N LEU A 107 -2.66 -11.49 27.75
CA LEU A 107 -3.45 -10.68 28.67
C LEU A 107 -4.96 -10.92 28.49
N LYS A 108 -5.42 -10.99 27.23
CA LYS A 108 -6.80 -11.30 26.88
C LYS A 108 -7.25 -12.66 27.42
N GLU A 109 -6.43 -13.70 27.20
CA GLU A 109 -6.73 -15.07 27.64
C GLU A 109 -6.70 -15.18 29.18
N LYS A 110 -5.74 -14.52 29.84
CA LYS A 110 -5.60 -14.53 31.30
C LYS A 110 -6.77 -13.86 32.03
N GLU A 111 -7.29 -12.76 31.50
CA GLU A 111 -8.38 -12.00 32.11
C GLU A 111 -9.77 -12.34 31.54
N ASP A 112 -9.83 -13.37 30.69
CA ASP A 112 -11.03 -13.86 30.02
C ASP A 112 -11.95 -12.74 29.50
N TRP A 113 -11.37 -11.84 28.69
CA TRP A 113 -12.08 -10.65 28.20
C TRP A 113 -13.33 -10.95 27.35
N MET A 114 -13.61 -12.23 27.05
CA MET A 114 -14.72 -12.67 26.22
C MET A 114 -15.83 -13.39 27.02
N ALA A 115 -15.69 -13.54 28.34
CA ALA A 115 -16.63 -14.30 29.19
C ALA A 115 -18.10 -13.87 29.01
N ASP A 116 -18.37 -12.56 28.98
CA ASP A 116 -19.73 -11.99 28.90
C ASP A 116 -20.17 -11.63 27.48
N ILE A 117 -19.36 -12.00 26.48
CA ILE A 117 -19.43 -11.47 25.13
C ILE A 117 -19.98 -12.55 24.18
N LYS A 118 -21.26 -12.46 23.81
CA LYS A 118 -21.89 -13.39 22.84
C LYS A 118 -21.41 -13.08 21.42
N MET A 119 -20.66 -14.01 20.81
CA MET A 119 -20.21 -13.89 19.43
C MET A 119 -21.34 -14.22 18.45
N TYR A 120 -21.82 -13.21 17.71
CA TYR A 120 -22.68 -13.40 16.55
C TYR A 120 -21.81 -13.31 15.29
N LYS A 121 -22.09 -14.12 14.25
CA LYS A 121 -21.45 -14.04 12.92
C LYS A 121 -22.52 -14.11 11.82
N ALA A 122 -23.01 -12.98 11.35
CA ALA A 122 -23.65 -12.80 10.05
C ALA A 122 -22.64 -12.43 8.93
N VAL A 123 -22.32 -13.37 8.06
CA VAL A 123 -21.70 -13.01 6.76
C VAL A 123 -22.83 -12.61 5.84
N ASP A 124 -22.81 -11.38 5.33
CA ASP A 124 -23.80 -10.94 4.35
C ASP A 124 -23.20 -11.11 2.94
N THR A 125 -23.69 -12.11 2.19
CA THR A 125 -23.24 -12.39 0.82
C THR A 125 -23.89 -11.48 -0.20
N SER A 126 -24.96 -10.73 0.15
CA SER A 126 -25.60 -9.79 -0.78
C SER A 126 -24.66 -8.66 -1.22
N LEU A 127 -23.61 -8.40 -0.43
CA LEU A 127 -22.53 -7.47 -0.76
C LEU A 127 -21.57 -7.97 -1.85
N MET A 128 -21.61 -9.26 -2.23
CA MET A 128 -20.89 -9.77 -3.40
C MET A 128 -21.71 -9.61 -4.68
N ASP A 129 -23.05 -9.61 -4.58
CA ASP A 129 -23.95 -9.62 -5.74
C ASP A 129 -24.32 -8.20 -6.23
N GLU A 130 -24.27 -7.19 -5.34
CA GLU A 130 -24.70 -5.81 -5.66
C GLU A 130 -23.67 -4.99 -6.48
N GLU A 131 -22.40 -5.39 -6.55
CA GLU A 131 -21.32 -4.47 -6.95
C GLU A 131 -20.76 -4.73 -8.36
N ASN A 132 -21.63 -4.56 -9.37
CA ASN A 132 -21.18 -4.24 -10.72
C ASN A 132 -20.64 -2.80 -10.74
N SER A 133 -19.40 -2.62 -10.26
CA SER A 133 -18.74 -1.31 -10.17
C SER A 133 -18.63 -0.66 -11.56
N LYS A 134 -19.34 0.46 -11.73
CA LYS A 134 -19.23 1.37 -12.89
C LYS A 134 -17.81 1.94 -13.07
N SER A 135 -16.91 1.74 -12.10
CA SER A 135 -15.53 2.22 -12.14
C SER A 135 -14.69 1.59 -13.27
N SER A 136 -15.05 0.40 -13.74
CA SER A 136 -14.33 -0.27 -14.85
C SER A 136 -14.22 0.57 -16.13
N TYR A 137 -15.24 1.38 -16.45
CA TYR A 137 -15.26 2.16 -17.69
C TYR A 137 -14.13 3.18 -17.75
N PHE A 138 -13.64 3.68 -16.62
CA PHE A 138 -12.58 4.66 -16.63
C PHE A 138 -11.22 4.07 -17.02
N TYR A 139 -10.99 2.77 -16.81
CA TYR A 139 -9.79 2.09 -17.32
C TYR A 139 -9.81 1.96 -18.84
N ILE A 140 -11.00 1.89 -19.46
CA ILE A 140 -11.13 1.91 -20.92
C ILE A 140 -10.66 3.26 -21.47
N ILE A 141 -11.02 4.36 -20.81
CA ILE A 141 -10.55 5.71 -21.19
C ILE A 141 -9.01 5.76 -21.15
N GLN A 142 -8.38 5.21 -20.10
CA GLN A 142 -6.93 5.12 -19.98
C GLN A 142 -6.30 4.33 -21.14
N LEU A 143 -6.89 3.18 -21.50
CA LEU A 143 -6.44 2.38 -22.64
C LEU A 143 -6.56 3.12 -23.97
N VAL A 144 -7.65 3.84 -24.20
CA VAL A 144 -7.86 4.64 -25.42
C VAL A 144 -6.84 5.78 -25.49
N MET A 145 -6.59 6.49 -24.39
CA MET A 145 -5.57 7.54 -24.34
C MET A 145 -4.17 6.98 -24.62
N LEU A 146 -3.83 5.84 -24.00
CA LEU A 146 -2.54 5.19 -24.21
C LEU A 146 -2.38 4.72 -25.66
N ALA A 147 -3.42 4.12 -26.24
CA ALA A 147 -3.42 3.71 -27.65
C ALA A 147 -3.23 4.90 -28.59
N ALA A 148 -3.92 6.02 -28.34
CA ALA A 148 -3.75 7.25 -29.11
C ALA A 148 -2.30 7.78 -29.02
N ALA A 149 -1.69 7.76 -27.84
CA ALA A 149 -0.30 8.15 -27.65
C ALA A 149 0.69 7.22 -28.36
N ILE A 150 0.47 5.91 -28.31
CA ILE A 150 1.27 4.91 -29.04
C ILE A 150 1.19 5.17 -30.55
N ILE A 151 -0.01 5.38 -31.08
CA ILE A 151 -0.22 5.68 -32.52
C ILE A 151 0.49 6.98 -32.89
N TYR A 152 0.34 8.03 -32.07
CA TYR A 152 1.01 9.31 -32.29
C TYR A 152 2.54 9.16 -32.38
N VAL A 153 3.15 8.43 -31.44
CA VAL A 153 4.60 8.18 -31.44
C VAL A 153 5.02 7.29 -32.60
N ALA A 154 4.22 6.29 -32.97
CA ALA A 154 4.51 5.43 -34.11
C ALA A 154 4.53 6.21 -35.43
N ILE A 155 3.57 7.12 -35.64
CA ILE A 155 3.52 7.98 -36.84
C ILE A 155 4.73 8.92 -36.89
N ASN A 156 5.17 9.42 -35.73
CA ASN A 156 6.27 10.38 -35.63
C ASN A 156 7.61 9.74 -35.25
N TYR A 157 7.75 8.42 -35.41
CA TYR A 157 8.92 7.67 -34.94
C TYR A 157 10.23 8.20 -35.55
N ASN A 158 10.19 8.62 -36.82
CA ASN A 158 11.35 9.16 -37.53
C ASN A 158 11.82 10.52 -36.99
N ALA A 159 10.95 11.28 -36.32
CA ALA A 159 11.30 12.57 -35.71
C ALA A 159 12.04 12.41 -34.37
N ILE A 160 12.05 11.19 -33.80
CA ILE A 160 12.71 10.92 -32.53
C ILE A 160 14.23 10.94 -32.73
N PRO A 161 15.00 11.67 -31.89
CA PRO A 161 16.46 11.68 -31.95
C PRO A 161 17.06 10.28 -31.81
N ASP A 162 18.27 10.07 -32.34
CA ASP A 162 18.94 8.76 -32.28
C ASP A 162 19.31 8.32 -30.86
N THR A 163 19.32 9.26 -29.91
CA THR A 163 19.52 9.00 -28.47
C THR A 163 18.40 9.65 -27.67
N ILE A 164 17.86 8.91 -26.70
CA ILE A 164 16.76 9.37 -25.83
C ILE A 164 17.14 9.23 -24.36
N ALA A 165 16.72 10.19 -23.54
CA ALA A 165 16.94 10.15 -22.10
C ALA A 165 16.03 9.10 -21.46
N THR A 166 16.61 8.18 -20.69
CA THR A 166 15.92 7.06 -20.04
C THR A 166 15.76 7.25 -18.53
N HIS A 167 16.61 8.09 -17.92
CA HIS A 167 16.51 8.48 -16.53
C HIS A 167 16.68 10.00 -16.38
N TRP A 168 16.05 10.53 -15.32
CA TRP A 168 16.04 11.96 -15.00
C TRP A 168 16.32 12.14 -13.52
N GLY A 169 17.27 13.01 -13.21
CA GLY A 169 17.52 13.48 -11.86
C GLY A 169 16.35 14.33 -11.33
N LEU A 170 16.30 14.50 -10.01
CA LEU A 170 15.28 15.33 -9.32
C LEU A 170 15.28 16.80 -9.74
N ASN A 171 16.38 17.27 -10.33
CA ASN A 171 16.54 18.62 -10.88
C ASN A 171 16.01 18.75 -12.32
N GLY A 172 15.40 17.69 -12.88
CA GLY A 172 14.92 17.68 -14.25
C GLY A 172 16.04 17.65 -15.29
N VAL A 173 17.25 17.23 -14.91
CA VAL A 173 18.38 17.02 -15.83
C VAL A 173 18.49 15.52 -16.14
N PRO A 174 18.64 15.13 -17.41
CA PRO A 174 18.80 13.73 -17.77
C PRO A 174 20.19 13.25 -17.35
N ASP A 175 20.26 12.14 -16.64
CA ASP A 175 21.50 11.51 -16.13
C ASP A 175 21.74 10.12 -16.73
N ASP A 176 20.81 9.59 -17.53
CA ASP A 176 20.97 8.35 -18.30
C ASP A 176 20.35 8.44 -19.69
N TRP A 177 20.95 7.74 -20.65
CA TRP A 177 20.63 7.79 -22.07
C TRP A 177 20.66 6.41 -22.72
N SER A 178 19.82 6.21 -23.73
CA SER A 178 19.81 4.99 -24.53
C SER A 178 19.62 5.27 -26.02
N ASP A 179 20.13 4.36 -26.84
CA ASP A 179 19.96 4.41 -28.29
C ASP A 179 18.49 4.18 -28.69
N LYS A 180 18.05 4.89 -29.73
CA LYS A 180 16.73 4.75 -30.32
C LYS A 180 16.57 3.37 -30.94
N ASN A 181 15.62 2.62 -30.39
CA ASN A 181 15.07 1.43 -31.00
C ASN A 181 13.61 1.26 -30.55
N ILE A 182 12.90 0.33 -31.18
CA ILE A 182 11.47 0.09 -30.93
C ILE A 182 11.24 -0.24 -29.45
N ILE A 183 12.10 -1.04 -28.83
CA ILE A 183 11.96 -1.44 -27.44
C ILE A 183 12.12 -0.21 -26.54
N THR A 184 13.22 0.53 -26.65
CA THR A 184 13.48 1.70 -25.79
C THR A 184 12.38 2.76 -25.92
N VAL A 185 11.91 3.03 -27.14
CA VAL A 185 10.87 4.05 -27.39
C VAL A 185 9.52 3.64 -26.82
N PHE A 186 9.11 2.38 -26.99
CA PHE A 186 7.78 1.90 -26.57
C PHE A 186 7.76 1.26 -25.18
N PHE A 187 8.91 1.08 -24.51
CA PHE A 187 8.99 0.52 -23.16
C PHE A 187 8.09 1.25 -22.14
N PRO A 188 8.01 2.60 -22.11
CA PRO A 188 7.08 3.30 -21.22
C PRO A 188 5.62 2.91 -21.44
N SER A 189 5.22 2.62 -22.68
CA SER A 189 3.87 2.18 -23.01
C SER A 189 3.56 0.79 -22.49
N GLY A 190 4.55 -0.11 -22.49
CA GLY A 190 4.44 -1.45 -21.91
C GLY A 190 4.25 -1.40 -20.39
N ILE A 191 5.00 -0.52 -19.70
CA ILE A 191 4.82 -0.30 -18.26
C ILE A 191 3.43 0.27 -17.98
N ALA A 192 3.01 1.29 -18.73
CA ALA A 192 1.68 1.88 -18.57
C ALA A 192 0.57 0.84 -18.72
N LEU A 193 0.65 0.00 -19.74
CA LEU A 193 -0.31 -1.06 -20.00
C LEU A 193 -0.34 -2.08 -18.85
N PHE A 194 0.83 -2.54 -18.41
CA PHE A 194 0.95 -3.45 -17.27
C PHE A 194 0.34 -2.86 -15.99
N MET A 195 0.63 -1.60 -15.69
CA MET A 195 0.08 -0.92 -14.50
C MET A 195 -1.45 -0.79 -14.57
N ILE A 196 -2.01 -0.43 -15.74
CA ILE A 196 -3.46 -0.36 -15.95
C ILE A 196 -4.09 -1.72 -15.63
N PHE A 197 -3.53 -2.82 -16.14
CA PHE A 197 -4.07 -4.16 -15.87
C PHE A 197 -3.95 -4.58 -14.41
N VAL A 198 -2.80 -4.34 -13.77
CA VAL A 198 -2.59 -4.69 -12.36
C VAL A 198 -3.53 -3.89 -11.45
N LEU A 199 -3.69 -2.58 -11.68
CA LEU A 199 -4.56 -1.74 -10.87
C LEU A 199 -6.04 -2.01 -11.13
N TRP A 200 -6.43 -2.28 -12.38
CA TRP A 200 -7.77 -2.75 -12.71
C TRP A 200 -8.09 -4.09 -12.02
N GLY A 201 -7.18 -5.06 -12.11
CA GLY A 201 -7.29 -6.37 -11.46
C GLY A 201 -7.36 -6.24 -9.93
N SER A 202 -6.55 -5.36 -9.34
CA SER A 202 -6.60 -5.04 -7.91
C SER A 202 -7.94 -4.45 -7.52
N SER A 203 -8.45 -3.49 -8.30
CA SER A 203 -9.77 -2.88 -8.09
C SER A 203 -10.89 -3.92 -8.15
N LYS A 204 -10.82 -4.91 -9.06
CA LYS A 204 -11.75 -6.04 -9.10
C LYS A 204 -11.55 -7.02 -7.96
N GLY A 205 -10.32 -7.21 -7.49
CA GLY A 205 -10.03 -8.01 -6.30
C GLY A 205 -10.76 -7.52 -5.05
N LEU A 206 -11.00 -6.20 -4.92
CA LEU A 206 -11.75 -5.64 -3.79
C LEU A 206 -13.22 -6.08 -3.77
N SER A 207 -13.86 -6.25 -4.94
CA SER A 207 -15.25 -6.70 -5.01
C SER A 207 -15.39 -8.17 -4.63
N LEU A 208 -14.36 -8.99 -4.91
CA LEU A 208 -14.30 -10.40 -4.53
C LEU A 208 -14.12 -10.62 -3.02
N TYR A 209 -13.68 -9.59 -2.28
CA TYR A 209 -13.42 -9.72 -0.84
C TYR A 209 -14.72 -9.64 -0.02
N GLN A 210 -14.96 -10.66 0.80
CA GLN A 210 -16.10 -10.72 1.71
C GLN A 210 -15.94 -9.69 2.83
N SER A 211 -16.94 -8.83 2.99
CA SER A 211 -16.95 -7.84 4.08
C SER A 211 -17.63 -8.42 5.31
N ASN A 212 -16.93 -8.40 6.44
CA ASN A 212 -17.52 -8.76 7.73
C ASN A 212 -18.50 -7.68 8.17
N VAL A 213 -19.80 -7.98 8.20
CA VAL A 213 -20.86 -7.05 8.61
C VAL A 213 -21.26 -7.32 10.05
N SER A 214 -21.31 -6.29 10.89
CA SER A 214 -21.77 -6.41 12.28
C SER A 214 -23.29 -6.62 12.37
N PRO A 215 -23.81 -7.68 13.02
CA PRO A 215 -25.23 -7.91 13.24
C PRO A 215 -25.86 -6.86 14.14
N ALA A 216 -25.09 -6.32 15.11
CA ALA A 216 -25.57 -5.32 16.07
C ALA A 216 -25.85 -3.96 15.42
N ASN A 217 -25.20 -3.68 14.28
CA ASN A 217 -25.48 -2.49 13.48
C ASN A 217 -25.31 -2.80 11.98
N LYS A 218 -26.22 -3.64 11.47
CA LYS A 218 -26.14 -4.21 10.11
C LYS A 218 -26.09 -3.12 9.04
N GLU A 219 -26.95 -2.13 9.13
CA GLU A 219 -27.06 -1.07 8.12
C GLU A 219 -25.81 -0.17 8.09
N ALA A 220 -25.35 0.32 9.24
CA ALA A 220 -24.16 1.15 9.30
C ALA A 220 -22.89 0.37 8.90
N SER A 221 -22.82 -0.92 9.24
CA SER A 221 -21.71 -1.78 8.87
C SER A 221 -21.71 -2.14 7.38
N LYS A 222 -22.88 -2.35 6.77
CA LYS A 222 -23.03 -2.55 5.32
C LYS A 222 -22.57 -1.29 4.58
N LYS A 223 -23.08 -0.12 4.99
CA LYS A 223 -22.71 1.18 4.43
C LYS A 223 -21.21 1.47 4.52
N TYR A 224 -20.59 1.25 5.68
CA TYR A 224 -19.15 1.45 5.85
C TYR A 224 -18.31 0.53 4.94
N ALA A 225 -18.72 -0.73 4.80
CA ALA A 225 -18.03 -1.68 3.92
C ALA A 225 -18.11 -1.24 2.45
N THR A 226 -19.32 -0.89 1.97
CA THR A 226 -19.53 -0.39 0.61
C THR A 226 -18.79 0.91 0.35
N ASP A 227 -18.88 1.89 1.26
CA ASP A 227 -18.18 3.18 1.12
C ASP A 227 -16.65 3.01 1.10
N THR A 228 -16.12 2.08 1.91
CA THR A 228 -14.68 1.77 1.93
C THR A 228 -14.23 1.12 0.63
N LYS A 229 -14.98 0.13 0.11
CA LYS A 229 -14.69 -0.50 -1.18
C LYS A 229 -14.69 0.54 -2.30
N ARG A 230 -15.76 1.33 -2.39
CA ARG A 230 -15.89 2.40 -3.39
C ARG A 230 -14.76 3.42 -3.32
N ASN A 231 -14.39 3.88 -2.11
CA ASN A 231 -13.29 4.83 -1.95
C ASN A 231 -11.95 4.24 -2.40
N ASN A 232 -11.67 2.98 -2.05
CA ASN A 232 -10.44 2.32 -2.46
C ASN A 232 -10.40 2.06 -3.96
N GLU A 233 -11.51 1.63 -4.57
CA GLU A 233 -11.64 1.51 -6.03
C GLU A 233 -11.39 2.84 -6.74
N MET A 234 -11.98 3.93 -6.24
CA MET A 234 -11.76 5.28 -6.80
C MET A 234 -10.31 5.72 -6.61
N LEU A 235 -9.69 5.45 -5.46
CA LEU A 235 -8.29 5.80 -5.20
C LEU A 235 -7.35 5.04 -6.15
N LEU A 236 -7.54 3.72 -6.31
CA LEU A 236 -6.78 2.90 -7.26
C LEU A 236 -6.95 3.42 -8.69
N HIS A 237 -8.17 3.79 -9.06
CA HIS A 237 -8.44 4.36 -10.37
C HIS A 237 -7.70 5.70 -10.61
N VAL A 238 -7.75 6.64 -9.66
CA VAL A 238 -7.06 7.93 -9.76
C VAL A 238 -5.54 7.75 -9.82
N ILE A 239 -4.99 6.84 -9.01
CA ILE A 239 -3.56 6.49 -9.07
C ILE A 239 -3.21 5.92 -10.44
N SER A 240 -4.02 5.00 -10.98
CA SER A 240 -3.83 4.45 -12.32
C SER A 240 -3.84 5.55 -13.38
N PHE A 241 -4.79 6.48 -13.30
CA PHE A 241 -4.92 7.58 -14.27
C PHE A 241 -3.71 8.51 -14.27
N ILE A 242 -3.23 8.90 -13.09
CA ILE A 242 -2.02 9.74 -12.94
C ILE A 242 -0.81 9.01 -13.52
N MET A 243 -0.65 7.72 -13.23
CA MET A 243 0.44 6.92 -13.77
C MET A 243 0.34 6.80 -15.30
N THR A 244 -0.85 6.56 -15.84
CA THR A 244 -1.06 6.52 -17.30
C THR A 244 -0.65 7.85 -17.95
N ILE A 245 -1.04 8.99 -17.37
CA ILE A 245 -0.65 10.31 -17.89
C ILE A 245 0.88 10.49 -17.83
N LEU A 246 1.51 10.11 -16.72
CA LEU A 246 2.96 10.19 -16.56
C LEU A 246 3.68 9.36 -17.64
N PHE A 247 3.27 8.12 -17.87
CA PHE A 247 3.90 7.27 -18.88
C PHE A 247 3.57 7.70 -20.32
N ILE A 248 2.38 8.24 -20.57
CA ILE A 248 2.06 8.87 -21.86
C ILE A 248 2.97 10.07 -22.10
N PHE A 249 3.19 10.90 -21.08
CA PHE A 249 4.11 12.03 -21.17
C PHE A 249 5.54 11.54 -21.50
N ILE A 250 6.06 10.54 -20.75
CA ILE A 250 7.38 9.96 -21.02
C ILE A 250 7.48 9.40 -22.45
N LEU A 251 6.43 8.71 -22.92
CA LEU A 251 6.35 8.13 -24.26
C LEU A 251 6.38 9.20 -25.37
N VAL A 252 5.60 10.26 -25.21
CA VAL A 252 5.39 11.29 -26.26
C VAL A 252 6.49 12.36 -26.25
N ARG A 253 7.14 12.57 -25.10
CA ARG A 253 8.11 13.64 -24.89
C ARG A 253 9.26 13.70 -25.92
N PRO A 254 9.91 12.59 -26.33
CA PRO A 254 10.98 12.63 -27.33
C PRO A 254 10.54 13.21 -28.69
N VAL A 255 9.26 13.06 -29.04
CA VAL A 255 8.68 13.62 -30.27
C VAL A 255 8.42 15.12 -30.14
N LEU A 256 7.89 15.57 -29.00
CA LEU A 256 7.48 16.97 -28.79
C LEU A 256 8.62 17.91 -28.41
N PHE A 257 9.57 17.41 -27.62
CA PHE A 257 10.58 18.22 -26.93
C PHE A 257 12.02 17.84 -27.29
N GLY A 258 12.19 16.83 -28.14
CA GLY A 258 13.49 16.35 -28.59
C GLY A 258 14.31 15.72 -27.46
N LYS A 259 15.63 15.89 -27.54
CA LYS A 259 16.60 15.10 -26.77
C LYS A 259 16.64 15.48 -25.28
N GLU A 260 16.83 16.76 -24.96
CA GLU A 260 17.27 17.22 -23.61
C GLU A 260 16.24 18.02 -22.83
N TYR A 261 15.19 18.53 -23.46
CA TYR A 261 14.24 19.39 -22.78
C TYR A 261 13.20 18.61 -21.97
N MET A 262 13.14 18.86 -20.67
CA MET A 262 12.01 18.52 -19.82
C MET A 262 11.34 19.83 -19.40
N PRO A 263 10.03 20.02 -19.65
CA PRO A 263 9.34 21.21 -19.18
C PRO A 263 9.53 21.36 -17.66
N PRO A 264 9.99 22.53 -17.19
CA PRO A 264 10.11 22.80 -15.77
C PRO A 264 8.77 22.55 -15.06
N TYR A 265 8.81 22.08 -13.82
CA TYR A 265 7.64 21.86 -12.96
C TYR A 265 6.81 20.61 -13.23
N ILE A 266 7.00 19.86 -14.33
CA ILE A 266 6.18 18.66 -14.60
C ILE A 266 6.38 17.60 -13.50
N MET A 267 7.63 17.33 -13.11
CA MET A 267 7.93 16.31 -12.12
C MET A 267 7.40 16.71 -10.74
N GLU A 268 7.65 17.97 -10.35
CA GLU A 268 7.19 18.54 -9.09
C GLU A 268 5.66 18.54 -9.00
N SER A 269 4.98 18.87 -10.11
CA SER A 269 3.52 18.85 -10.20
C SER A 269 2.97 17.44 -10.02
N ILE A 270 3.57 16.43 -10.68
CA ILE A 270 3.12 15.04 -10.58
C ILE A 270 3.31 14.50 -9.16
N ILE A 271 4.46 14.77 -8.54
CA ILE A 271 4.74 14.40 -7.14
C ILE A 271 3.73 15.08 -6.22
N PHE A 272 3.51 16.38 -6.38
CA PHE A 272 2.57 17.15 -5.56
C PHE A 272 1.13 16.62 -5.69
N ILE A 273 0.65 16.40 -6.91
CA ILE A 273 -0.68 15.84 -7.18
C ILE A 273 -0.80 14.44 -6.55
N SER A 274 0.23 13.59 -6.67
CA SER A 274 0.23 12.25 -6.08
C SER A 274 0.11 12.29 -4.56
N ILE A 275 0.85 13.19 -3.89
CA ILE A 275 0.76 13.39 -2.44
C ILE A 275 -0.65 13.86 -2.04
N VAL A 276 -1.20 14.83 -2.75
CA VAL A 276 -2.54 15.37 -2.48
C VAL A 276 -3.61 14.27 -2.58
N VAL A 277 -3.55 13.43 -3.62
CA VAL A 277 -4.49 12.32 -3.82
C VAL A 277 -4.40 11.31 -2.68
N VAL A 278 -3.19 10.93 -2.25
CA VAL A 278 -2.99 10.01 -1.12
C VAL A 278 -3.53 10.60 0.18
N ILE A 279 -3.22 11.86 0.48
CA ILE A 279 -3.73 12.54 1.68
C ILE A 279 -5.26 12.60 1.65
N PHE A 280 -5.85 12.96 0.52
CA PHE A 280 -7.31 12.98 0.34
C PHE A 280 -7.93 11.61 0.60
N GLY A 281 -7.35 10.54 0.05
CA GLY A 281 -7.79 9.16 0.30
C GLY A 281 -7.73 8.79 1.79
N ILE A 282 -6.65 9.15 2.48
CA ILE A 282 -6.51 8.92 3.93
C ILE A 282 -7.58 9.69 4.71
N VAL A 283 -7.80 10.98 4.39
CA VAL A 283 -8.81 11.81 5.06
C VAL A 283 -10.21 11.24 4.88
N GLN A 284 -10.55 10.79 3.67
CA GLN A 284 -11.83 10.15 3.37
C GLN A 284 -12.00 8.85 4.16
N GLN A 285 -10.95 8.03 4.26
CA GLN A 285 -10.98 6.80 5.04
C GLN A 285 -11.19 7.09 6.54
N ILE A 286 -10.49 8.07 7.10
CA ILE A 286 -10.65 8.50 8.49
C ILE A 286 -12.07 9.04 8.74
N SER A 287 -12.61 9.82 7.81
CA SER A 287 -13.96 10.38 7.90
C SER A 287 -15.03 9.28 7.96
N ASN A 288 -14.93 8.28 7.07
CA ASN A 288 -15.86 7.15 7.04
C ASN A 288 -15.77 6.26 8.29
N ASP A 289 -14.55 6.00 8.76
CA ASP A 289 -14.32 5.26 10.01
C ASP A 289 -14.90 6.00 11.22
N LYS A 290 -14.75 7.33 11.31
CA LYS A 290 -15.38 8.14 12.38
C LYS A 290 -16.91 8.02 12.36
N LYS A 291 -17.55 8.10 11.19
CA LYS A 291 -19.02 7.96 11.04
C LYS A 291 -19.49 6.59 11.49
N TYR A 292 -18.82 5.53 11.04
CA TYR A 292 -19.13 4.16 11.46
C TYR A 292 -18.97 3.98 12.97
N ARG A 293 -17.89 4.51 13.55
CA ARG A 293 -17.64 4.45 15.00
C ARG A 293 -18.72 5.16 15.82
N ALA A 294 -19.18 6.33 15.38
CA ALA A 294 -20.25 7.05 16.05
C ALA A 294 -21.55 6.24 16.06
N SER A 295 -21.87 5.58 14.94
CA SER A 295 -23.05 4.71 14.82
C SER A 295 -22.93 3.42 15.63
N ALA A 296 -21.74 2.80 15.66
CA ALA A 296 -21.50 1.56 16.40
C ALA A 296 -21.59 1.77 17.91
N ALA A 297 -21.13 2.91 18.42
CA ALA A 297 -21.14 3.25 19.85
C ALA A 297 -22.56 3.30 20.46
N LEU A 298 -23.59 3.53 19.64
CA LEU A 298 -24.99 3.58 20.10
C LEU A 298 -25.57 2.20 20.43
N ASN A 299 -25.02 1.12 19.85
CA ASN A 299 -25.57 -0.23 19.92
C ASN A 299 -24.60 -1.28 20.52
N ASP A 300 -23.48 -0.87 21.11
CA ASP A 300 -22.34 -1.77 21.37
C ASP A 300 -22.54 -2.71 22.58
N LYS A 301 -22.91 -3.97 22.29
CA LYS A 301 -22.54 -5.15 23.08
C LYS A 301 -21.75 -6.07 22.14
N ALA A 302 -20.43 -6.10 22.27
CA ALA A 302 -19.49 -6.75 21.33
C ALA A 302 -19.69 -8.28 21.15
N PRO A 303 -19.00 -8.99 20.20
CA PRO A 303 -17.93 -8.56 19.30
C PRO A 303 -18.07 -9.04 17.83
N TYR A 304 -17.30 -8.43 16.92
CA TYR A 304 -17.15 -8.93 15.55
C TYR A 304 -15.68 -9.03 15.17
N HIS A 305 -14.99 -10.01 15.77
CA HIS A 305 -13.60 -10.27 15.40
C HIS A 305 -13.24 -11.75 15.54
N ASN A 306 -12.92 -12.39 14.40
CA ASN A 306 -12.29 -13.70 14.38
C ASN A 306 -10.77 -13.51 14.23
N GLU A 307 -10.04 -13.62 15.35
CA GLU A 307 -8.59 -13.46 15.40
C GLU A 307 -7.84 -14.52 14.56
N LYS A 308 -8.50 -15.62 14.18
CA LYS A 308 -7.93 -16.62 13.26
C LYS A 308 -7.77 -16.12 11.83
N ILE A 309 -8.52 -15.10 11.40
CA ILE A 309 -8.52 -14.64 10.00
C ILE A 309 -7.32 -13.73 9.70
N ILE A 310 -6.84 -12.92 10.65
CA ILE A 310 -5.71 -12.00 10.38
C ILE A 310 -4.37 -12.74 10.26
N TYR A 311 -4.12 -13.71 11.15
CA TYR A 311 -2.97 -14.62 10.98
C TYR A 311 -3.24 -15.65 9.88
N GLY A 312 -4.51 -16.02 9.67
CA GLY A 312 -4.96 -16.84 8.56
C GLY A 312 -4.53 -16.23 7.24
N ASP A 313 -4.95 -15.04 6.86
CA ASP A 313 -4.79 -14.54 5.49
C ASP A 313 -3.33 -14.22 5.13
N CYS A 314 -2.53 -13.66 6.04
CA CYS A 314 -1.10 -13.42 5.75
C CYS A 314 -0.29 -14.72 5.59
N PHE A 315 -0.59 -15.75 6.38
CA PHE A 315 0.08 -17.06 6.27
C PHE A 315 -0.60 -17.99 5.25
N ILE A 316 -1.89 -17.83 4.95
CA ILE A 316 -2.64 -18.59 3.95
C ILE A 316 -2.25 -18.15 2.56
N ILE A 317 -1.94 -16.86 2.32
CA ILE A 317 -1.39 -16.41 1.03
C ILE A 317 -0.03 -17.08 0.77
N ILE A 318 0.86 -17.08 1.77
CA ILE A 318 2.16 -17.75 1.69
C ILE A 318 2.00 -19.28 1.59
N LYS A 319 1.10 -19.87 2.39
CA LYS A 319 0.85 -21.31 2.42
C LYS A 319 0.15 -21.80 1.15
N LYS A 320 -0.78 -21.05 0.56
CA LYS A 320 -1.40 -21.33 -0.75
C LYS A 320 -0.40 -21.17 -1.90
N MET A 321 0.48 -20.17 -1.86
CA MET A 321 1.56 -20.04 -2.85
C MET A 321 2.54 -21.22 -2.79
N ILE A 322 2.92 -21.65 -1.58
CA ILE A 322 3.83 -22.80 -1.40
C ILE A 322 3.15 -24.13 -1.76
N THR A 323 1.86 -24.32 -1.43
CA THR A 323 1.14 -25.56 -1.75
C THR A 323 0.73 -25.69 -3.22
N CYS A 324 0.41 -24.58 -3.91
CA CYS A 324 0.22 -24.61 -5.37
C CYS A 324 1.52 -24.95 -6.13
N GLY A 325 2.69 -24.56 -5.61
CA GLY A 325 3.97 -24.97 -6.19
C GLY A 325 4.29 -26.46 -6.01
N TYR A 326 3.90 -27.05 -4.88
CA TYR A 326 4.21 -28.45 -4.55
C TYR A 326 3.29 -29.46 -5.26
N GLN A 327 2.02 -29.11 -5.50
CA GLN A 327 1.08 -29.99 -6.23
C GLN A 327 1.37 -30.08 -7.74
N ASN A 328 2.01 -29.08 -8.34
CA ASN A 328 2.39 -29.14 -9.75
C ASN A 328 3.68 -29.93 -10.00
N TYR A 329 4.50 -30.19 -8.98
CA TYR A 329 5.71 -31.03 -9.11
C TYR A 329 5.43 -32.53 -8.91
N LEU A 330 4.32 -32.91 -8.27
CA LEU A 330 3.94 -34.32 -8.06
C LEU A 330 3.02 -34.89 -9.16
N ASN A 331 2.54 -34.06 -10.08
CA ASN A 331 1.72 -34.48 -11.24
C ASN A 331 2.50 -34.46 -12.56
N LEU A 332 3.82 -34.26 -12.52
CA LEU A 332 4.71 -34.27 -13.69
C LEU A 332 5.93 -35.20 -13.51
N GLY A 333 5.85 -36.16 -12.58
CA GLY A 333 6.84 -37.21 -12.37
C GLY A 333 6.27 -38.58 -12.64
#